data_AF-A0A2V6R8I4-F1
#
_entry.id   AF-A0A2V6R8I4-F1
#
_cell.length_a   1.000
_cell.length_b   1.000
_cell.length_c   1.000
_cell.angle_alpha   90.00
_cell.angle_beta   90.00
_cell.angle_gamma   90.00
#
_symmetry.space_group_name_H-M   'P 1'
#
loop_
_entity.id
_entity.type
_entity.pdbx_description
1 polymer ?
#
loop_
_entity_poly.entity_id
_entity_poly.type
_entity_poly.pdbx_seq_one_letter_code
_entity_poly.pdbx_strand_id
1 'polypeptide(L)'
;MSPTIFRSGGYRFWRFPREEVRTHVHAHHETREAKFWLEPEIAVAQNYGLSPARLTAALRLVQEHADEIRAAWQTHFGRRSHERFAARFLAASRGPRIVSGV
;
A
#
# COMPACT_ATOMS: atom_id res chain seq x y z
N MET A 1 22.22 2.87 0.54
CA MET A 1 20.88 3.50 0.55
C MET A 1 19.89 2.54 -0.10
N SER A 2 18.75 2.27 0.55
CA SER A 2 17.69 1.46 -0.06
C SER A 2 16.93 2.26 -1.12
N PRO A 3 16.52 1.64 -2.24
CA PRO A 3 15.77 2.34 -3.29
C PRO A 3 14.44 2.85 -2.75
N THR A 4 14.11 4.08 -3.13
CA THR A 4 12.80 4.69 -2.84
C THR A 4 11.75 4.04 -3.75
N ILE A 5 10.61 3.66 -3.19
CA ILE A 5 9.46 3.22 -3.99
C ILE A 5 8.77 4.48 -4.54
N PHE A 6 8.31 5.35 -3.64
CA PHE A 6 7.69 6.62 -4.01
C PHE A 6 7.88 7.70 -2.93
N ARG A 7 7.48 8.93 -3.25
CA ARG A 7 7.46 10.07 -2.32
C ARG A 7 6.11 10.78 -2.43
N SER A 8 5.48 11.09 -1.30
CA SER A 8 4.21 11.82 -1.27
C SER A 8 4.01 12.50 0.09
N GLY A 9 3.40 13.69 0.11
CA GLY A 9 3.04 14.39 1.36
C GLY A 9 4.21 14.69 2.31
N GLY A 10 5.43 14.88 1.78
CA GLY A 10 6.64 15.05 2.60
C GLY A 10 7.25 13.74 3.12
N TYR A 11 6.60 12.60 2.84
CA TYR A 11 7.10 11.28 3.18
C TYR A 11 7.94 10.71 2.04
N ARG A 12 8.95 9.95 2.44
CA ARG A 12 9.66 9.01 1.57
C ARG A 12 9.23 7.60 1.95
N PHE A 13 8.93 6.76 0.96
CA PHE A 13 8.57 5.35 1.19
C PHE A 13 9.63 4.43 0.58
N TRP A 14 10.13 3.46 1.34
CA TRP A 14 11.11 2.49 0.86
C TRP A 14 10.98 1.15 1.59
N ARG A 15 11.70 0.14 1.10
CA ARG A 15 11.74 -1.19 1.70
C ARG A 15 13.17 -1.70 1.83
N PHE A 16 13.40 -2.63 2.75
CA PHE A 16 14.67 -3.32 2.90
C PHE A 16 14.54 -4.78 2.45
N PRO A 17 15.19 -5.19 1.34
CA PRO A 17 15.06 -6.54 0.79
C PRO A 17 15.37 -7.70 1.71
N ARG A 18 16.25 -7.49 2.68
CA ARG A 18 16.78 -8.54 3.56
C ARG A 18 16.30 -8.40 5.00
N GLU A 19 15.42 -7.46 5.26
CA GLU A 19 14.93 -7.22 6.63
C GLU A 19 13.89 -8.26 7.03
N GLU A 20 12.92 -8.53 6.16
CA GLU A 20 11.78 -9.37 6.49
C GLU A 20 11.09 -9.88 5.22
N VAL A 21 10.49 -11.08 5.29
CA VAL A 21 9.81 -11.73 4.15
C VAL A 21 8.41 -11.16 3.94
N ARG A 22 7.71 -10.82 5.03
CA ARG A 22 6.36 -10.25 5.00
C ARG A 22 6.37 -8.88 4.31
N THR A 23 5.46 -8.65 3.37
CA THR A 23 5.34 -7.38 2.62
C THR A 23 5.16 -6.19 3.56
N HIS A 24 6.11 -5.25 3.51
CA HIS A 24 6.12 -4.05 4.36
C HIS A 24 6.73 -2.84 3.67
N VAL A 25 6.46 -1.66 4.22
CA VAL A 25 7.08 -0.41 3.78
C VAL A 25 7.43 0.46 4.97
N HIS A 26 8.53 1.19 4.85
CA HIS A 26 8.95 2.20 5.79
C HIS A 26 8.57 3.57 5.23
N ALA A 27 8.05 4.45 6.09
CA ALA A 27 7.72 5.82 5.79
C ALA A 27 8.56 6.75 6.68
N HIS A 28 9.36 7.63 6.06
CA HIS A 28 10.18 8.63 6.74
C HIS A 28 9.61 10.01 6.49
N HIS A 29 9.53 10.80 7.55
CA HIS A 29 9.19 12.20 7.51
C HIS A 29 10.13 12.98 8.42
N GLU A 30 10.88 13.93 7.85
CA GLU A 30 11.89 14.76 8.54
C GLU A 30 12.98 13.94 9.25
N THR A 31 12.76 13.58 10.51
CA THR A 31 13.70 12.82 11.38
C THR A 31 13.02 11.62 12.05
N ARG A 32 11.80 11.29 11.62
CA ARG A 32 10.93 10.28 12.22
C ARG A 32 10.48 9.27 11.19
N GLU A 33 10.15 8.07 11.65
CA GLU A 33 9.85 6.94 10.79
C GLU A 33 8.70 6.08 11.33
N ALA A 34 8.00 5.39 10.45
CA ALA A 34 7.15 4.26 10.82
C ALA A 34 7.26 3.13 9.79
N LYS A 35 6.97 1.91 10.24
CA LYS A 35 6.89 0.70 9.43
C LYS A 35 5.44 0.25 9.34
N PHE A 36 5.02 -0.20 8.17
CA PHE A 36 3.67 -0.67 7.90
C PHE A 36 3.70 -2.06 7.27
N TRP A 37 2.83 -2.95 7.75
CA TRP A 37 2.50 -4.20 7.06
C TRP A 37 1.52 -3.92 5.93
N LEU A 38 1.58 -4.73 4.87
CA LEU A 38 0.60 -4.69 3.77
C LEU A 38 -0.30 -5.93 3.72
N GLU A 39 0.14 -7.03 4.33
CA GLU A 39 -0.57 -8.30 4.36
C GLU A 39 -0.57 -8.87 5.78
N PRO A 40 -1.63 -9.58 6.23
CA PRO A 40 -2.90 -9.78 5.51
C PRO A 40 -3.74 -8.49 5.38
N GLU A 41 -3.41 -7.46 6.17
CA GLU A 41 -4.05 -6.14 6.13
C GLU A 41 -3.01 -5.02 6.28
N ILE A 42 -3.39 -3.82 5.84
CA ILE A 42 -2.53 -2.64 5.97
C ILE A 42 -2.63 -2.10 7.39
N ALA A 43 -1.55 -2.23 8.15
CA ALA A 43 -1.51 -1.85 9.55
C ALA A 43 -0.15 -1.27 9.95
N VAL A 44 -0.14 -0.42 10.98
CA VAL A 44 1.10 0.08 11.58
C VAL A 44 1.80 -1.10 12.27
N ALA A 45 3.03 -1.39 11.84
CA ALA A 45 3.86 -2.41 12.45
C ALA A 45 4.67 -1.81 13.61
N GLN A 46 5.33 -0.67 13.37
CA GLN A 46 6.17 0.02 14.33
C GLN A 46 6.12 1.53 14.06
N ASN A 47 6.16 2.33 15.12
CA ASN A 47 6.21 3.79 15.03
C ASN A 47 7.43 4.32 15.79
N TYR A 48 8.35 4.96 15.08
CA TYR A 48 9.55 5.58 15.63
C TYR A 48 9.38 7.10 15.74
N GLY A 49 8.29 7.50 16.42
CA GLY A 49 8.06 8.87 16.84
C GLY A 49 7.35 9.77 15.81
N LEU A 50 6.61 9.22 14.85
CA LEU A 50 5.59 9.99 14.13
C LEU A 50 4.44 10.33 15.09
N SER A 51 3.95 11.58 15.00
CA SER A 51 2.74 11.98 15.71
C SER A 51 1.52 11.21 15.20
N PRO A 52 0.43 11.09 15.97
CA PRO A 52 -0.77 10.37 15.53
C PRO A 52 -1.31 10.87 14.18
N ALA A 53 -1.39 12.20 13.99
CA ALA A 53 -1.83 12.79 12.73
C ALA A 53 -0.93 12.41 11.54
N ARG A 54 0.39 12.42 11.75
CA ARG A 54 1.38 12.02 10.74
C ARG A 54 1.33 10.52 10.44
N LEU A 55 1.07 9.70 11.44
CA LEU A 55 0.92 8.26 11.28
C LEU A 55 -0.35 7.94 10.48
N THR A 56 -1.47 8.62 10.76
CA THR A 56 -2.71 8.49 9.98
C THR A 56 -2.52 8.95 8.53
N ALA A 57 -1.84 10.07 8.30
CA ALA A 57 -1.53 10.54 6.95
C ALA A 57 -0.66 9.52 6.19
N ALA A 58 0.40 9.01 6.81
CA ALA A 58 1.24 7.98 6.23
C ALA A 58 0.45 6.70 5.92
N LEU A 59 -0.43 6.26 6.84
CA LEU A 59 -1.27 5.08 6.64
C LEU A 59 -2.19 5.24 5.42
N ARG A 60 -2.79 6.41 5.22
CA ARG A 60 -3.61 6.71 4.03
C ARG A 60 -2.79 6.62 2.75
N LEU A 61 -1.60 7.23 2.73
CA LEU A 61 -0.69 7.15 1.59
C LEU A 61 -0.26 5.71 1.29
N VAL A 62 -0.03 4.88 2.31
CA VAL A 62 0.26 3.44 2.12
C VAL A 62 -0.94 2.70 1.52
N GLN A 63 -2.17 3.03 1.92
CA GLN A 63 -3.38 2.44 1.35
C GLN A 63 -3.58 2.86 -0.11
N GLU A 64 -3.43 4.15 -0.42
CA GLU A 64 -3.56 4.70 -1.77
C GLU A 64 -2.52 4.13 -2.74
N HIS A 65 -1.30 3.88 -2.28
CA HIS A 65 -0.19 3.33 -3.07
C HIS A 65 0.06 1.84 -2.83
N ALA A 66 -0.90 1.10 -2.27
CA ALA A 66 -0.68 -0.29 -1.86
C ALA A 66 -0.23 -1.18 -3.02
N ASP A 67 -0.81 -1.00 -4.21
CA ASP A 67 -0.48 -1.80 -5.39
C ASP A 67 0.91 -1.52 -5.93
N GLU A 68 1.35 -0.26 -5.91
CA GLU A 68 2.71 0.14 -6.28
C GLU A 68 3.74 -0.47 -5.33
N ILE A 69 3.46 -0.45 -4.03
CA ILE A 69 4.31 -1.07 -3.02
C ILE A 69 4.38 -2.59 -3.24
N ARG A 70 3.24 -3.26 -3.44
CA ARG A 70 3.21 -4.70 -3.75
C ARG A 70 3.99 -5.01 -5.02
N ALA A 71 3.84 -4.23 -6.07
CA ALA A 71 4.58 -4.39 -7.32
C ALA A 71 6.09 -4.22 -7.12
N ALA A 72 6.53 -3.29 -6.28
CA ALA A 72 7.95 -3.12 -5.93
C ALA A 72 8.52 -4.33 -5.16
N TRP A 73 7.71 -4.96 -4.31
CA TRP A 73 8.04 -6.22 -3.68
C TRP A 73 8.12 -7.37 -4.70
N GLN A 74 7.12 -7.49 -5.58
CA GLN A 74 7.11 -8.53 -6.62
C GLN A 74 8.25 -8.38 -7.62
N THR A 75 8.64 -7.16 -8.03
CA THR A 75 9.74 -6.94 -8.99
C THR A 75 11.07 -7.47 -8.46
N HIS A 76 11.29 -7.45 -7.15
CA HIS A 76 12.48 -8.02 -6.54
C HIS A 76 12.43 -9.55 -6.37
N PHE A 77 11.25 -10.15 -6.30
CA PHE A 77 11.05 -11.60 -6.29
C PHE A 77 10.69 -12.17 -7.70
N GLY A 78 10.61 -11.30 -8.71
CA GLY A 78 9.81 -11.51 -9.92
C GLY A 78 10.58 -11.52 -11.24
N ARG A 79 11.80 -12.04 -11.26
CA ARG A 79 12.10 -13.04 -12.31
C ARG A 79 11.35 -14.32 -11.94
N ARG A 80 10.01 -14.29 -12.07
CA ARG A 80 9.11 -15.42 -12.36
C ARG A 80 7.65 -14.95 -12.30
N SER A 81 7.13 -14.72 -13.52
CA SER A 81 5.79 -15.08 -14.01
C SER A 81 4.53 -14.58 -13.28
N HIS A 82 3.89 -13.63 -13.97
CA HIS A 82 2.47 -13.57 -14.38
C HIS A 82 1.34 -13.47 -13.34
N GLU A 83 0.53 -12.43 -13.59
CA GLU A 83 -0.94 -12.36 -13.47
C GLU A 83 -1.59 -12.75 -12.14
N ARG A 84 -2.06 -11.71 -11.44
CA ARG A 84 -3.48 -11.48 -11.06
C ARG A 84 -3.52 -10.54 -9.87
N PHE A 85 -3.74 -9.24 -10.09
CA PHE A 85 -4.42 -8.40 -9.09
C PHE A 85 -5.01 -7.15 -9.75
N ALA A 86 -5.89 -7.37 -10.73
CA ALA A 86 -6.81 -6.35 -11.23
C ALA A 86 -8.22 -6.92 -11.18
N ALA A 87 -8.76 -7.13 -9.97
CA ALA A 87 -10.19 -7.45 -9.80
C ALA A 87 -10.64 -7.34 -8.33
N ARG A 88 -10.79 -6.11 -7.81
CA ARG A 88 -11.81 -5.84 -6.79
C ARG A 88 -12.05 -4.35 -6.58
N PHE A 89 -12.76 -3.69 -7.52
CA PHE A 89 -13.76 -2.65 -7.18
C PHE A 89 -14.56 -2.16 -8.40
N LEU A 90 -15.17 -3.06 -9.19
CA LEU A 90 -16.24 -2.64 -10.11
C LEU A 90 -17.24 -3.78 -10.38
N ALA A 91 -18.04 -4.11 -9.36
CA ALA A 91 -19.28 -4.88 -9.55
C ALA A 91 -20.22 -4.66 -8.37
N ALA A 92 -20.94 -3.55 -8.38
CA ALA A 92 -22.25 -3.45 -7.73
C ALA A 92 -23.28 -3.20 -8.84
N SER A 93 -23.67 -4.32 -9.44
CA SER A 93 -24.97 -4.67 -10.00
C SER A 93 -25.98 -3.55 -10.33
N ARG A 94 -26.22 -3.44 -11.63
CA ARG A 94 -27.50 -3.02 -12.24
C ARG A 94 -28.65 -3.96 -11.84
N GLY A 95 -29.84 -3.40 -11.62
CA GLY A 95 -31.15 -4.02 -11.88
C GLY A 95 -32.26 -3.65 -10.86
N PRO A 96 -33.57 -3.68 -11.22
CA PRO A 96 -34.18 -3.90 -12.54
C PRO A 96 -35.06 -2.72 -13.04
N ARG A 97 -35.31 -2.72 -14.36
CA ARG A 97 -36.38 -1.94 -15.02
C ARG A 97 -37.74 -2.44 -14.52
N ILE A 98 -38.63 -1.51 -14.19
CA ILE A 98 -40.07 -1.75 -14.27
C ILE A 98 -40.59 -0.95 -15.45
N VAL A 99 -40.94 -1.66 -16.52
CA VAL A 99 -41.91 -1.22 -17.51
C VAL A 99 -43.21 -1.94 -17.15
N SER A 100 -44.28 -1.18 -16.94
CA SER A 100 -45.64 -1.67 -17.02
C SER A 100 -46.44 -0.63 -17.78
N GLY A 101 -46.82 -0.96 -19.00
CA GLY A 101 -47.83 -0.21 -19.75
C GLY A 101 -49.22 -0.71 -19.38
N VAL A 102 -50.15 0.22 -19.26
CA VAL A 102 -51.45 0.25 -19.93
C VAL A 102 -51.75 1.71 -20.22
#